data_AF-A0A0V0XKP6-F1
#
_entry.id   AF-A0A0V0XKP6-F1
#
_cell.length_a   1.000
_cell.length_b   1.000
_cell.length_c   1.000
_cell.angle_alpha   90.00
_cell.angle_beta   90.00
_cell.angle_gamma   90.00
#
_symmetry.space_group_name_H-M   'P 1'
#
loop_
_entity.id
_entity.type
_entity.pdbx_description
1 polymer ?
#
loop_
_entity_poly.entity_id
_entity_poly.type
_entity_poly.pdbx_seq_one_letter_code
_entity_poly.pdbx_strand_id
1 'polypeptide(L)'
;LWYPRELENMAYDPDFFVRGLHFDFSTNILLKMDAFCNIQKGTAHRGKKILSEDDINSIYNGHHIPQHYLKFSSLESKRMGQLLDLFSLPEIGLLSNVIEYFENNSIPYNSLSILHDVRTATGQIHSTGEMHHAILKNTVIQECDIYWEKIGKSCSTVS
;
A
#
# COMPACT_ATOMS: atom_id res chain seq x y z
N LEU A 1 -8.38 10.01 -15.35
CA LEU A 1 -7.02 10.08 -14.76
C LEU A 1 -6.01 10.05 -15.92
N TRP A 2 -5.24 11.12 -16.14
CA TRP A 2 -4.22 11.17 -17.19
C TRP A 2 -2.88 10.66 -16.64
N TYR A 3 -2.83 9.37 -16.34
CA TYR A 3 -1.60 8.70 -15.92
C TYR A 3 -0.93 8.03 -17.13
N PRO A 4 0.42 7.96 -17.17
CA PRO A 4 1.16 7.26 -18.21
C PRO A 4 0.70 5.79 -18.34
N ARG A 5 0.52 5.29 -19.57
CA ARG A 5 0.07 3.91 -19.81
C ARG A 5 1.11 2.89 -19.35
N GLU A 6 2.37 3.28 -19.30
CA GLU A 6 3.49 2.47 -18.87
C GLU A 6 3.34 1.99 -17.43
N LEU A 7 2.56 2.69 -16.60
CA LEU A 7 2.23 2.26 -15.23
C LEU A 7 1.44 0.94 -15.20
N GLU A 8 0.68 0.63 -16.25
CA GLU A 8 -0.04 -0.66 -16.38
C GLU A 8 0.92 -1.85 -16.41
N ASN A 9 2.17 -1.63 -16.84
CA ASN A 9 3.21 -2.66 -16.91
C ASN A 9 3.99 -2.82 -15.60
N MET A 10 3.76 -1.96 -14.60
CA MET A 10 4.49 -2.04 -13.32
C MET A 10 3.88 -3.13 -12.43
N ALA A 11 4.64 -4.20 -12.22
CA ALA A 11 4.23 -5.29 -11.35
C ALA A 11 4.15 -4.87 -9.87
N TYR A 12 3.12 -5.35 -9.20
CA TYR A 12 3.01 -5.35 -7.73
C TYR A 12 3.92 -6.44 -7.15
N ASP A 13 4.66 -6.09 -6.10
CA ASP A 13 5.57 -6.99 -5.39
C ASP A 13 4.98 -7.34 -4.01
N PRO A 14 4.38 -8.53 -3.83
CA PRO A 14 3.73 -8.90 -2.58
C PRO A 14 4.71 -9.12 -1.42
N ASP A 15 5.98 -9.39 -1.70
CA ASP A 15 7.00 -9.65 -0.67
C ASP A 15 7.62 -8.35 -0.15
N PHE A 16 7.60 -7.29 -0.97
CA PHE A 16 8.08 -5.97 -0.58
C PHE A 16 7.10 -5.24 0.37
N PHE A 17 5.79 -5.28 0.07
CA PHE A 17 4.77 -4.58 0.85
C PHE A 17 4.20 -5.46 1.96
N VAL A 18 4.87 -5.46 3.12
CA VAL A 18 4.45 -6.19 4.31
C VAL A 18 3.74 -5.30 5.33
N ARG A 19 2.89 -5.92 6.17
CA ARG A 19 2.21 -5.20 7.27
C ARG A 19 3.21 -4.66 8.28
N GLY A 20 2.84 -3.54 8.91
CA GLY A 20 3.63 -2.88 9.94
C GLY A 20 4.64 -1.86 9.42
N LEU A 21 4.82 -1.76 8.09
CA LEU A 21 5.54 -0.66 7.46
C LEU A 21 4.81 0.67 7.68
N HIS A 22 5.56 1.76 7.59
CA HIS A 22 5.06 3.12 7.70
C HIS A 22 5.30 3.88 6.39
N PHE A 23 4.37 4.72 6.01
CA PHE A 23 4.48 5.55 4.82
C PHE A 23 4.31 7.03 5.20
N ASP A 24 5.31 7.86 4.89
CA ASP A 24 5.24 9.32 5.06
C ASP A 24 4.64 9.94 3.79
N PHE A 25 3.38 10.38 3.86
CA PHE A 25 2.65 10.98 2.75
C PHE A 25 3.16 12.37 2.35
N SER A 26 3.96 13.02 3.20
CA SER A 26 4.57 14.31 2.84
C SER A 26 5.82 14.11 1.99
N THR A 27 6.64 13.11 2.32
CA THR A 27 7.96 12.89 1.69
C THR A 27 8.00 11.70 0.71
N ASN A 28 6.90 10.94 0.65
CA ASN A 28 6.71 9.73 -0.17
C ASN A 28 7.70 8.61 0.17
N ILE A 29 7.95 8.41 1.46
CA ILE A 29 8.91 7.42 1.94
C ILE A 29 8.19 6.29 2.65
N LEU A 30 8.42 5.07 2.18
CA LEU A 30 8.07 3.84 2.86
C LEU A 30 9.24 3.43 3.75
N LEU A 31 9.00 3.17 5.03
CA LEU A 31 10.04 2.80 5.97
C LEU A 31 9.54 1.86 7.06
N LYS A 32 10.47 1.20 7.74
CA LYS A 32 10.17 0.48 8.99
C LYS A 32 10.66 1.29 10.18
N MET A 33 9.88 1.31 11.25
CA MET A 33 10.25 1.94 12.51
C MET A 33 10.35 0.92 13.63
N ASP A 34 11.20 1.20 14.62
CA ASP A 34 11.23 0.50 15.89
C ASP A 34 10.19 1.05 16.90
N ALA A 35 10.13 0.45 18.09
CA ALA A 35 9.24 0.88 19.16
C ALA A 35 9.59 2.27 19.75
N PHE A 36 10.77 2.80 19.45
CA PHE A 36 11.26 4.10 19.89
C PHE A 36 11.13 5.18 18.79
N CYS A 37 10.37 4.90 17.74
CA CYS A 37 10.15 5.79 16.58
C CYS A 37 11.43 6.10 15.79
N ASN A 38 12.43 5.22 15.82
CA ASN A 38 13.59 5.34 14.95
C ASN A 38 13.37 4.56 13.66
N ILE A 39 13.81 5.14 12.54
CA ILE A 39 13.87 4.47 11.25
C ILE A 39 14.86 3.31 11.34
N GLN A 40 14.43 2.12 10.96
CA GLN A 40 15.31 0.96 10.86
C GLN A 40 16.24 1.14 9.65
N LYS A 41 17.55 0.99 9.86
CA LYS A 41 18.56 1.17 8.81
C LYS A 41 18.30 0.26 7.60
N GLY A 42 18.50 0.83 6.41
CA GLY A 42 18.31 0.12 5.15
C GLY A 42 16.87 -0.27 4.83
N THR A 43 15.87 0.35 5.49
CA THR A 43 14.45 0.05 5.24
C THR A 43 13.67 1.23 4.64
N ALA A 44 14.31 2.39 4.46
CA ALA A 44 13.67 3.57 3.88
C ALA A 44 13.76 3.53 2.35
N HIS A 45 12.62 3.61 1.69
CA HIS A 45 12.49 3.60 0.23
C HIS A 45 11.63 4.76 -0.25
N ARG A 46 12.04 5.40 -1.35
CA ARG A 46 11.16 6.27 -2.15
C ARG A 46 10.83 5.53 -3.44
N GLY A 47 9.55 5.18 -3.62
CA GLY A 47 9.20 4.15 -4.60
C GLY A 47 9.80 2.80 -4.19
N LYS A 48 10.63 2.22 -5.05
CA LYS A 48 11.42 1.01 -4.77
C LYS A 48 12.90 1.33 -4.48
N LYS A 49 13.36 2.53 -4.83
CA LYS A 49 14.73 2.98 -4.56
C LYS A 49 14.99 3.12 -3.06
N ILE A 50 15.99 2.40 -2.56
CA ILE A 50 16.49 2.54 -1.19
C ILE A 50 17.18 3.90 -1.00
N LEU A 51 16.92 4.55 0.13
CA LEU A 51 17.53 5.82 0.49
C LEU A 51 18.84 5.58 1.25
N SER A 52 19.82 6.46 1.01
CA SER A 52 21.06 6.49 1.79
C SER A 52 20.83 7.08 3.18
N GLU A 53 21.78 6.85 4.09
CA GLU A 53 21.73 7.46 5.43
C GLU A 53 21.79 8.99 5.35
N ASP A 54 22.48 9.55 4.35
CA ASP A 54 22.56 10.99 4.11
C ASP A 54 21.21 11.56 3.65
N ASP A 55 20.49 10.83 2.78
CA ASP A 55 19.13 11.21 2.37
C ASP A 55 18.18 11.23 3.58
N ILE A 56 18.25 10.19 4.42
CA ILE A 56 17.43 10.09 5.64
C ILE A 56 17.74 11.26 6.57
N ASN A 57 19.02 11.54 6.82
CA ASN A 57 19.44 12.65 7.67
C ASN A 57 18.99 14.00 7.11
N SER A 58 19.04 14.19 5.79
CA SER A 58 18.56 15.43 5.15
C SER A 58 17.04 15.61 5.27
N ILE A 59 16.27 14.52 5.26
CA ILE A 59 14.80 14.58 5.23
C ILE A 59 14.20 14.65 6.63
N TYR A 60 14.76 13.88 7.57
CA TYR A 60 14.23 13.71 8.92
C TYR A 60 15.08 14.35 10.02
N ASN A 61 16.22 14.96 9.67
CA ASN A 61 17.19 15.52 10.62
C ASN A 61 17.69 14.46 11.63
N GLY A 62 17.92 13.25 11.13
CA GLY A 62 18.30 12.08 11.91
C GLY A 62 17.35 10.91 11.67
N HIS A 63 17.50 9.85 12.46
CA HIS A 63 16.68 8.64 12.34
C HIS A 63 15.40 8.68 13.19
N HIS A 64 15.31 9.61 14.13
CA HIS A 64 14.18 9.68 15.05
C HIS A 64 13.01 10.45 14.41
N ILE A 65 11.88 9.76 14.21
CA ILE A 65 10.66 10.36 13.71
C ILE A 65 9.96 11.11 14.85
N PRO A 66 9.71 12.43 14.70
CA PRO A 66 8.98 13.19 15.71
C PRO A 66 7.58 12.61 15.94
N GLN A 67 7.20 12.42 17.20
CA GLN A 67 5.92 11.79 17.56
C GLN A 67 4.69 12.49 16.95
N HIS A 68 4.76 13.80 16.71
CA HIS A 68 3.66 14.54 16.09
C HIS A 68 3.41 14.15 14.62
N TYR A 69 4.36 13.51 13.92
CA TYR A 69 4.12 12.94 12.58
C TYR A 69 3.24 11.70 12.63
N LEU A 70 3.24 11.00 13.78
CA LEU A 70 2.46 9.78 14.02
C LEU A 70 1.07 10.08 14.57
N LYS A 71 0.87 11.28 15.15
CA LYS A 71 -0.41 11.70 15.71
C LYS A 71 -1.39 12.05 14.61
N PHE A 72 -2.64 11.67 14.80
CA PHE A 72 -3.76 12.15 13.99
C PHE A 72 -4.15 13.54 14.50
N SER A 73 -3.75 14.60 13.79
CA SER A 73 -4.28 15.95 14.04
C SER A 73 -5.68 16.13 13.42
N SER A 74 -5.96 15.42 12.32
CA SER A 74 -7.28 15.27 11.69
C SER A 74 -7.24 14.08 10.71
N LEU A 75 -8.41 13.58 10.28
CA LEU A 75 -8.51 12.54 9.23
C LEU A 75 -7.74 12.90 7.94
N GLU A 76 -7.61 14.20 7.64
CA GLU A 76 -6.95 14.70 6.43
C GLU A 76 -5.48 15.12 6.61
N SER A 77 -4.97 15.19 7.85
CA SER A 77 -3.61 15.69 8.13
C SER A 77 -2.64 14.63 8.66
N LYS A 78 -2.98 13.34 8.53
CA LYS A 78 -2.07 12.26 8.92
C LYS A 78 -0.84 12.28 8.00
N ARG A 79 0.29 12.78 8.53
CA ARG A 79 1.55 12.77 7.80
C ARG A 79 2.08 11.36 7.59
N MET A 80 2.04 10.51 8.61
CA MET A 80 2.58 9.16 8.54
C MET A 80 1.50 8.09 8.73
N GLY A 81 1.29 7.25 7.71
CA GLY A 81 0.40 6.08 7.76
C GLY A 81 1.13 4.82 8.18
N GLN A 82 0.42 3.85 8.77
CA GLN A 82 0.94 2.51 8.99
C GLN A 82 0.09 1.52 8.19
N LEU A 83 0.75 0.56 7.54
CA LEU A 83 0.11 -0.46 6.73
C LEU A 83 -0.39 -1.59 7.64
N LEU A 84 -1.63 -1.48 8.13
CA LEU A 84 -2.19 -2.40 9.13
C LEU A 84 -3.13 -3.45 8.54
N ASP A 85 -3.91 -3.07 7.53
CA ASP A 85 -4.89 -3.95 6.90
C ASP A 85 -4.38 -4.47 5.53
N LEU A 86 -5.06 -5.47 4.98
CA LEU A 86 -4.71 -6.06 3.68
C LEU A 86 -4.97 -5.14 2.49
N PHE A 87 -5.80 -4.11 2.64
CA PHE A 87 -6.15 -3.17 1.57
C PHE A 87 -5.13 -2.03 1.47
N SER A 88 -4.44 -1.72 2.56
CA SER A 88 -3.36 -0.73 2.63
C SER A 88 -2.11 -1.18 1.87
N LEU A 89 -1.85 -2.50 1.79
CA LEU A 89 -0.71 -3.06 1.06
C LEU A 89 -0.77 -2.75 -0.45
N PRO A 90 -1.84 -3.12 -1.19
CA PRO A 90 -1.95 -2.80 -2.61
C PRO A 90 -2.10 -1.30 -2.88
N GLU A 91 -2.77 -0.53 -2.00
CA GLU A 91 -2.86 0.93 -2.14
C GLU A 91 -1.48 1.59 -2.11
N ILE A 92 -0.68 1.30 -1.07
CA ILE A 92 0.66 1.87 -0.93
C ILE A 92 1.61 1.27 -1.96
N GLY A 93 1.39 0.03 -2.39
CA GLY A 93 2.12 -0.59 -3.50
C GLY A 93 1.91 0.14 -4.82
N LEU A 94 0.67 0.45 -5.17
CA LEU A 94 0.33 1.24 -6.35
C LEU A 94 0.93 2.64 -6.26
N LEU A 95 0.78 3.30 -5.11
CA LEU A 95 1.35 4.62 -4.87
C LEU A 95 2.88 4.62 -5.05
N SER A 96 3.56 3.61 -4.51
CA SER A 96 5.01 3.45 -4.63
C SER A 96 5.45 3.22 -6.08
N ASN A 97 4.69 2.46 -6.86
CA ASN A 97 4.95 2.28 -8.30
C ASN A 97 4.78 3.60 -9.08
N VAL A 98 3.75 4.38 -8.79
CA VAL A 98 3.53 5.70 -9.39
C VAL A 98 4.71 6.64 -9.09
N ILE A 99 5.13 6.70 -7.82
CA ILE A 99 6.26 7.52 -7.38
C ILE A 99 7.53 7.08 -8.09
N GLU A 100 7.83 5.78 -8.11
CA GLU A 100 9.00 5.20 -8.78
C GLU A 100 9.04 5.61 -10.26
N TYR A 101 7.90 5.55 -10.96
CA TYR A 101 7.81 5.97 -12.36
C TYR A 101 8.10 7.46 -12.53
N PHE A 102 7.51 8.32 -11.70
CA PHE A 102 7.72 9.76 -11.78
C PHE A 102 9.15 10.16 -11.45
N GLU A 103 9.77 9.56 -10.43
CA GLU A 103 11.17 9.78 -10.08
C GLU A 103 12.10 9.35 -11.24
N ASN A 104 11.90 8.14 -11.79
CA ASN A 104 12.75 7.61 -12.86
C ASN A 104 12.64 8.40 -14.17
N ASN A 105 11.49 9.02 -14.43
CA ASN A 105 11.27 9.85 -15.62
C ASN A 105 11.42 11.36 -15.34
N SER A 106 11.84 11.75 -14.13
CA SER A 106 11.97 13.16 -13.71
C SER A 106 10.69 13.99 -13.95
N ILE A 107 9.53 13.37 -13.73
CA ILE A 107 8.23 14.02 -13.85
C ILE A 107 7.92 14.69 -12.51
N PRO A 108 7.68 16.02 -12.46
CA PRO A 108 7.30 16.67 -11.22
C PRO A 108 5.88 16.26 -10.81
N TYR A 109 5.67 16.01 -9.53
CA TYR A 109 4.39 15.61 -8.98
C TYR A 109 4.15 16.21 -7.59
N ASN A 110 2.87 16.26 -7.19
CA ASN A 110 2.48 16.66 -5.85
C ASN A 110 2.05 15.42 -5.06
N SER A 111 2.66 15.18 -3.90
CA SER A 111 2.40 14.01 -3.05
C SER A 111 0.93 13.84 -2.67
N LEU A 112 0.23 14.94 -2.36
CA LEU A 112 -1.17 14.90 -1.96
C LEU A 112 -2.09 14.59 -3.15
N SER A 113 -1.79 15.15 -4.32
CA SER A 113 -2.54 14.87 -5.54
C SER A 113 -2.44 13.39 -5.94
N ILE A 114 -1.22 12.83 -5.97
CA ILE A 114 -1.05 11.41 -6.32
C ILE A 114 -1.72 10.49 -5.30
N LEU A 115 -1.67 10.85 -4.01
CA LEU A 115 -2.31 10.10 -2.94
C LEU A 115 -3.84 10.13 -3.10
N HIS A 116 -4.40 11.31 -3.39
CA HIS A 116 -5.83 11.47 -3.61
C HIS A 116 -6.30 10.65 -4.81
N ASP A 117 -5.58 10.70 -5.92
CA ASP A 117 -5.90 9.96 -7.14
C ASP A 117 -5.85 8.45 -6.91
N VAL A 118 -4.79 7.96 -6.24
CA VAL A 118 -4.65 6.54 -5.89
C VAL A 118 -5.77 6.09 -4.95
N ARG A 119 -6.05 6.83 -3.87
CA ARG A 119 -7.13 6.51 -2.93
C ARG A 119 -8.51 6.52 -3.59
N THR A 120 -8.72 7.45 -4.52
CA THR A 120 -9.98 7.53 -5.27
C THR A 120 -10.13 6.31 -6.17
N ALA A 121 -9.07 5.91 -6.88
CA ALA A 121 -9.09 4.74 -7.73
C ALA A 121 -9.30 3.43 -6.93
N THR A 122 -8.56 3.24 -5.83
CA THR A 122 -8.73 2.06 -4.96
C THR A 122 -10.12 2.06 -4.34
N GLY A 123 -10.60 3.19 -3.81
CA GLY A 123 -11.93 3.32 -3.22
C GLY A 123 -13.08 3.06 -4.19
N GLN A 124 -12.95 3.50 -5.45
CA GLN A 124 -13.92 3.23 -6.51
C GLN A 124 -14.05 1.73 -6.79
N ILE A 125 -12.94 1.02 -6.95
CA ILE A 125 -12.93 -0.43 -7.22
C ILE A 125 -13.66 -1.24 -6.13
N HIS A 126 -13.56 -0.80 -4.87
CA HIS A 126 -14.29 -1.40 -3.76
C HIS A 126 -15.78 -1.04 -3.80
N SER A 127 -16.09 0.23 -4.04
CA SER A 127 -17.46 0.76 -4.01
C SER A 127 -18.32 0.27 -5.18
N THR A 128 -17.72 0.07 -6.36
CA THR A 128 -18.38 -0.51 -7.55
C THR A 128 -18.54 -2.04 -7.44
N GLY A 129 -17.80 -2.66 -6.52
CA GLY A 129 -17.74 -4.11 -6.37
C GLY A 129 -17.00 -4.84 -7.48
N GLU A 130 -16.28 -4.13 -8.35
CA GLU A 130 -15.49 -4.75 -9.44
C GLU A 130 -14.45 -5.73 -8.89
N MET A 131 -13.81 -5.40 -7.76
CA MET A 131 -12.91 -6.33 -7.07
C MET A 131 -13.61 -7.62 -6.67
N HIS A 132 -14.80 -7.53 -6.08
CA HIS A 132 -15.58 -8.71 -5.67
C HIS A 132 -15.94 -9.58 -6.88
N HIS A 133 -16.40 -8.96 -7.97
CA HIS A 133 -16.71 -9.68 -9.21
C HIS A 133 -15.47 -10.33 -9.83
N ALA A 134 -14.31 -9.67 -9.81
CA ALA A 134 -13.06 -10.24 -10.33
C ALA A 134 -12.62 -11.47 -9.53
N ILE A 135 -12.71 -11.40 -8.19
CA ILE A 135 -12.42 -12.54 -7.30
C ILE A 135 -13.36 -13.71 -7.59
N LEU A 136 -14.66 -13.45 -7.77
CA LEU A 136 -15.67 -14.48 -8.09
C LEU A 136 -15.48 -15.12 -9.47
N LYS A 137 -14.84 -14.42 -10.42
CA LYS A 137 -14.55 -14.95 -11.76
C LYS A 137 -13.23 -15.74 -11.82
N ASN A 138 -12.28 -15.47 -10.94
CA ASN A 138 -10.90 -15.98 -11.03
C ASN A 138 -10.64 -17.18 -10.09
N THR A 139 -11.57 -18.11 -10.08
CA THR A 139 -11.88 -18.95 -8.92
C THR A 139 -10.90 -20.09 -8.62
N VAL A 140 -10.23 -19.97 -7.47
CA VAL A 140 -10.08 -21.07 -6.49
C VAL A 140 -11.34 -21.17 -5.61
N ILE A 141 -12.17 -20.12 -5.54
CA ILE A 141 -13.35 -20.06 -4.64
C ILE A 141 -14.57 -20.86 -5.17
N GLN A 142 -14.67 -21.14 -6.47
CA GLN A 142 -15.67 -22.09 -7.00
C GLN A 142 -15.48 -23.49 -6.40
N GLU A 143 -14.25 -23.87 -6.02
CA GLU A 143 -14.03 -25.13 -5.31
C GLU A 143 -14.54 -25.09 -3.87
N CYS A 144 -14.56 -23.93 -3.20
CA CYS A 144 -15.11 -23.81 -1.84
C CYS A 144 -16.64 -24.04 -1.81
N ASP A 145 -17.38 -23.55 -2.81
CA ASP A 145 -18.82 -23.82 -2.91
C ASP A 145 -19.09 -25.31 -3.21
N ILE A 146 -18.24 -25.93 -4.06
CA ILE A 146 -18.27 -27.38 -4.31
C ILE A 146 -17.92 -28.17 -3.02
N TYR A 147 -16.96 -27.69 -2.22
CA TYR A 147 -16.58 -28.30 -0.96
C TYR A 147 -17.71 -28.19 0.06
N TRP A 148 -18.34 -27.02 0.22
CA TRP A 148 -19.46 -26.83 1.14
C TRP A 148 -20.70 -27.66 0.77
N GLU A 149 -21.02 -27.79 -0.53
CA GLU A 149 -22.07 -28.73 -0.97
C GLU A 149 -21.72 -30.19 -0.69
N LYS A 150 -20.44 -30.60 -0.82
CA LYS A 150 -19.99 -31.97 -0.50
C LYS A 150 -20.06 -32.25 1.00
N ILE A 151 -19.70 -31.30 1.86
CA ILE A 151 -19.81 -31.49 3.32
C ILE A 151 -21.29 -31.55 3.73
N GLY A 152 -22.14 -30.68 3.19
CA GLY A 152 -23.58 -30.65 3.46
C GLY A 152 -24.33 -31.92 3.03
N LYS A 153 -23.92 -32.56 1.93
CA LYS A 153 -24.49 -33.84 1.47
C LYS A 153 -23.99 -35.06 2.27
N SER A 154 -22.83 -35.00 2.93
CA SER A 154 -22.35 -36.12 3.77
C SER A 154 -23.05 -36.20 5.13
N CYS A 155 -23.59 -35.08 5.64
CA CYS A 155 -24.35 -35.04 6.89
C CYS A 155 -25.82 -35.48 6.77
N SER A 156 -26.34 -35.70 5.56
CA SER A 156 -27.75 -36.07 5.33
C SER A 156 -27.97 -37.58 5.08
N THR A 157 -26.92 -38.40 5.15
CA THR A 157 -27.00 -39.87 5.02
C THR A 157 -26.79 -40.63 6.35
N VAL A 158 -26.86 -39.94 7.49
CA VAL A 158 -26.93 -40.58 8.81
C VAL A 158 -28.18 -40.09 9.54
N SER A 159 -29.33 -40.59 9.11
CA SER A 159 -30.59 -40.61 9.86
C SER A 159 -31.52 -41.64 9.25
#